data_AF-A0A316UXV0-F1
#
_entry.id   AF-A0A316UXV0-F1
#
_cell.length_a   1.000
_cell.length_b   1.000
_cell.length_c   1.000
_cell.angle_alpha   90.00
_cell.angle_beta   90.00
_cell.angle_gamma   90.00
#
_symmetry.space_group_name_H-M   'P 1'
#
loop_
_entity.id
_entity.type
_entity.pdbx_description
1 polymer ?
#
loop_
_entity_poly.entity_id
_entity_poly.type
_entity_poly.pdbx_seq_one_letter_code
_entity_poly.pdbx_strand_id
1 'polypeptide(L)'
;MLSCTARSSFAVWLFGPPLMNRILTSSGGVCVPRSDQTLGGFSNPNDGPASAPAPFRMPDKRIDDAFCHAGPRGISKEDRPELFRATHAVVADMTREGSLRGAWKGGHDVSGHTFILILSSLLLLEELTPYLAQYCSAVLPPSLSASIVSWIPRSLRATKDPYRGERAGASIAATSFVLALVGLWLFSLVNTSLFFHTPAEKFSGALIAVVSWVLLPKGG
;
A
#
# COMPACT_ATOMS: atom_id res chain seq x y z
N MET A 1 22.52 10.16 -2.14
CA MET A 1 22.36 8.82 -1.53
C MET A 1 22.50 8.81 0.00
N LEU A 2 23.36 9.63 0.63
CA LEU A 2 23.48 9.70 2.11
C LEU A 2 22.21 10.16 2.85
N SER A 3 21.35 10.96 2.21
CA SER A 3 20.14 11.51 2.87
C SER A 3 19.02 10.49 3.06
N CYS A 4 18.93 9.44 2.22
CA CYS A 4 17.96 8.34 2.42
C CYS A 4 18.43 7.37 3.50
N THR A 5 19.73 7.05 3.56
CA THR A 5 20.26 6.13 4.56
C THR A 5 20.18 6.72 5.97
N ALA A 6 20.56 7.99 6.16
CA ALA A 6 20.50 8.64 7.48
C ALA A 6 19.07 8.83 8.01
N ARG A 7 18.11 9.15 7.13
CA ARG A 7 16.69 9.34 7.50
C ARG A 7 16.02 8.01 7.90
N SER A 8 16.40 6.91 7.23
CA SER A 8 15.97 5.56 7.61
C SER A 8 16.58 5.11 8.93
N SER A 9 17.84 5.44 9.23
CA SER A 9 18.49 5.08 10.51
C SER A 9 17.83 5.74 11.72
N PHE A 10 17.47 7.03 11.64
CA PHE A 10 16.78 7.72 12.73
C PHE A 10 15.35 7.20 12.93
N ALA A 11 14.59 7.00 11.85
CA ALA A 11 13.23 6.47 11.94
C ALA A 11 13.21 5.04 12.50
N VAL A 12 14.16 4.19 12.10
CA VAL A 12 14.30 2.82 12.64
C VAL A 12 14.76 2.85 14.09
N TRP A 13 15.62 3.78 14.50
CA TRP A 13 16.03 3.92 15.90
C TRP A 13 14.87 4.42 16.80
N LEU A 14 14.12 5.42 16.34
CA LEU A 14 13.05 6.05 17.13
C LEU A 14 11.76 5.23 17.15
N PHE A 15 11.33 4.70 16.00
CA PHE A 15 10.05 3.99 15.86
C PHE A 15 10.21 2.47 15.74
N GLY A 16 11.43 1.95 15.57
CA GLY A 16 11.69 0.54 15.30
C GLY A 16 11.43 0.16 13.83
N PRO A 17 11.31 -1.15 13.52
CA PRO A 17 10.94 -1.61 12.19
C PRO A 17 9.60 -0.99 11.74
N PRO A 18 9.44 -0.66 10.44
CA PRO A 18 8.20 -0.11 9.90
C PRO A 18 6.98 -0.92 10.36
N LEU A 19 5.89 -0.23 10.70
CA LEU A 19 4.63 -0.87 11.13
C LEU A 19 4.20 -1.98 10.16
N MET A 20 4.38 -1.74 8.85
CA MET A 20 4.07 -2.71 7.80
C MET A 20 4.83 -4.04 7.97
N ASN A 21 6.12 -3.99 8.31
CA ASN A 21 6.91 -5.20 8.51
C ASN A 21 6.46 -5.99 9.74
N ARG A 22 5.98 -5.31 10.78
CA ARG A 22 5.41 -5.97 11.96
C ARG A 22 4.11 -6.69 11.63
N ILE A 23 3.24 -6.04 10.84
CA ILE A 23 2.01 -6.67 10.36
C ILE A 23 2.36 -7.87 9.49
N LEU A 24 3.29 -7.72 8.54
CA LEU A 24 3.73 -8.80 7.65
C LEU A 24 4.28 -10.00 8.42
N THR A 25 5.22 -9.78 9.35
CA THR A 25 5.82 -10.87 10.15
C THR A 25 4.82 -11.50 11.13
N SER A 26 3.97 -10.69 11.79
CA SER A 26 2.95 -11.19 12.72
C SER A 26 1.84 -12.00 12.03
N SER A 27 1.58 -11.72 10.75
CA SER A 27 0.62 -12.45 9.92
C SER A 27 1.23 -13.66 9.21
N GLY A 28 2.47 -14.03 9.54
CA GLY A 28 3.12 -15.25 9.04
C GLY A 28 4.04 -15.03 7.83
N GLY A 29 4.42 -13.78 7.53
CA GLY A 29 5.44 -13.47 6.54
C GLY A 29 6.81 -13.97 7.02
N VAL A 30 7.50 -14.72 6.16
CA VAL A 30 8.84 -15.24 6.46
C VAL A 30 9.82 -14.75 5.39
N CYS A 31 11.00 -14.34 5.86
CA CYS A 31 12.10 -13.95 4.99
C CYS A 31 12.81 -15.20 4.45
N VAL A 32 12.90 -15.33 3.12
CA VAL A 32 13.55 -16.46 2.43
C VAL A 32 14.61 -15.98 1.44
N PRO A 33 15.67 -16.76 1.16
CA PRO A 33 16.62 -16.43 0.09
C PRO A 33 15.96 -16.49 -1.30
N ARG A 34 16.26 -15.51 -2.15
CA ARG A 34 15.78 -15.41 -3.54
C ARG A 34 16.85 -15.91 -4.50
N SER A 35 16.55 -16.97 -5.24
CA SER A 35 17.31 -17.41 -6.42
C SER A 35 16.90 -16.57 -7.62
N ASP A 36 17.86 -15.93 -8.31
CA ASP A 36 17.65 -15.26 -9.60
C ASP A 36 17.41 -16.29 -10.73
N GLN A 37 18.05 -17.46 -10.63
CA GLN A 37 17.86 -18.51 -11.61
C GLN A 37 16.50 -19.18 -11.47
N THR A 38 15.77 -19.18 -12.58
CA THR A 38 14.50 -19.83 -12.87
C THR A 38 14.51 -21.30 -12.46
N LEU A 39 14.14 -21.60 -11.21
CA LEU A 39 13.83 -22.96 -10.75
C LEU A 39 12.58 -22.86 -9.87
N GLY A 40 11.45 -23.27 -10.44
CA GLY A 40 10.21 -23.48 -9.71
C GLY A 40 10.44 -24.56 -8.65
N GLY A 41 10.53 -24.16 -7.38
CA GLY A 41 10.81 -25.08 -6.29
C GLY A 41 10.64 -24.49 -4.89
N PHE A 42 9.82 -23.44 -4.73
CA PHE A 42 9.49 -22.89 -3.42
C PHE A 42 8.14 -23.45 -2.97
N SER A 43 8.13 -24.62 -2.32
CA SER A 43 6.95 -25.17 -1.64
C SER A 43 6.87 -24.66 -0.20
N ASN A 44 5.65 -24.44 0.28
CA ASN A 44 5.36 -24.02 1.64
C ASN A 44 5.56 -25.22 2.58
N PRO A 45 6.19 -25.08 3.77
CA PRO A 45 6.32 -26.17 4.75
C PRO A 45 5.00 -26.83 5.21
N ASN A 46 3.84 -26.23 4.88
CA ASN A 46 2.52 -26.80 5.17
C ASN A 46 1.97 -27.73 4.07
N ASP A 47 2.64 -27.87 2.93
CA ASP A 47 2.16 -28.68 1.81
C ASP A 47 2.64 -30.14 1.90
N GLY A 48 1.87 -30.99 2.61
CA GLY A 48 1.78 -32.45 2.37
C GLY A 48 3.05 -33.31 2.53
N PRO A 49 2.93 -34.66 2.47
CA PRO A 49 3.97 -35.55 2.96
C PRO A 49 5.15 -35.72 1.97
N ALA A 50 6.31 -35.31 2.45
CA ALA A 50 7.69 -35.81 2.27
C ALA A 50 8.03 -36.94 1.27
N SER A 51 7.59 -36.88 0.00
CA SER A 51 8.01 -37.88 -1.02
C SER A 51 8.68 -37.30 -2.27
N ALA A 52 9.16 -36.05 -2.24
CA ALA A 52 10.09 -35.53 -3.24
C ALA A 52 11.32 -34.95 -2.52
N PRO A 53 12.55 -35.06 -3.07
CA PRO A 53 13.72 -34.43 -2.49
C PRO A 53 13.52 -32.92 -2.59
N ALA A 54 12.98 -32.31 -1.53
CA ALA A 54 12.80 -30.87 -1.46
C ALA A 54 14.17 -30.20 -1.59
N PRO A 55 14.46 -29.50 -2.70
CA PRO A 55 15.69 -28.74 -2.79
C PRO A 55 15.46 -27.51 -1.93
N PHE A 56 16.20 -27.39 -0.82
CA PHE A 56 16.12 -26.32 0.17
C PHE A 56 15.17 -26.59 1.36
N ARG A 57 15.77 -26.97 2.49
CA ARG A 57 15.13 -26.93 3.81
C ARG A 57 15.54 -25.62 4.48
N MET A 58 14.57 -24.78 4.82
CA MET A 58 14.83 -23.56 5.57
C MET A 58 15.49 -23.91 6.92
N PRO A 59 16.45 -23.09 7.40
CA PRO A 59 17.01 -23.30 8.73
C PRO A 59 15.91 -23.23 9.79
N ASP A 60 15.97 -24.11 10.80
CA ASP A 60 15.00 -24.15 11.92
C ASP A 60 15.00 -22.85 12.75
N LYS A 61 16.02 -22.01 12.60
CA LYS A 61 16.09 -20.67 13.18
C LYS A 61 15.57 -19.64 12.17
N ARG A 62 14.68 -18.76 12.62
CA ARG A 62 14.23 -17.59 11.84
C ARG A 62 15.44 -16.83 11.31
N ILE A 63 15.47 -16.67 9.98
CA ILE A 63 16.40 -15.77 9.30
C ILE A 63 16.11 -14.36 9.79
N ASP A 64 17.16 -13.62 10.14
CA ASP A 64 17.05 -12.24 10.62
C ASP A 64 16.36 -11.38 9.54
N ASP A 65 15.33 -10.62 9.92
CA ASP A 65 14.57 -9.74 9.02
C ASP A 65 15.48 -8.74 8.29
N ALA A 66 16.63 -8.39 8.89
CA ALA A 66 17.67 -7.57 8.27
C ALA A 66 18.15 -8.13 6.91
N PHE A 67 18.11 -9.45 6.70
CA PHE A 67 18.46 -10.09 5.43
C PHE A 67 17.50 -9.69 4.29
N CYS A 68 16.20 -9.57 4.56
CA CYS A 68 15.24 -9.09 3.57
C CYS A 68 15.23 -7.56 3.41
N HIS A 69 15.94 -6.83 4.28
CA HIS A 69 16.09 -5.37 4.21
C HIS A 69 17.40 -4.91 3.56
N ALA A 70 18.34 -5.82 3.26
CA ALA A 70 19.60 -5.51 2.59
C ALA A 70 19.44 -4.95 1.16
N GLY A 71 18.23 -5.02 0.60
CA GLY A 71 17.89 -4.41 -0.67
C GLY A 71 18.66 -5.02 -1.86
N PRO A 72 18.94 -4.24 -2.92
CA PRO A 72 19.60 -4.75 -4.12
C PRO A 72 21.03 -5.21 -3.89
N ARG A 73 21.71 -4.71 -2.84
CA ARG A 73 23.08 -5.12 -2.54
C ARG A 73 23.16 -6.57 -2.03
N GLY A 74 22.05 -7.10 -1.49
CA GLY A 74 22.08 -8.37 -0.79
C GLY A 74 23.02 -8.32 0.42
N ILE A 75 23.25 -9.48 1.04
CA ILE A 75 24.25 -9.65 2.09
C ILE A 75 25.46 -10.38 1.47
N SER A 76 26.66 -9.80 1.63
CA SER A 76 27.92 -10.43 1.19
C SER A 76 28.37 -11.47 2.20
N LYS A 77 29.21 -12.40 1.74
CA LYS A 77 29.90 -13.39 2.57
C LYS A 77 30.79 -12.74 3.64
N GLU A 78 31.35 -11.57 3.36
CA GLU A 78 32.18 -10.82 4.33
C GLU A 78 31.36 -10.24 5.48
N ASP A 79 30.11 -9.85 5.22
CA ASP A 79 29.26 -9.18 6.20
C ASP A 79 28.71 -10.15 7.24
N ARG A 80 28.33 -11.37 6.82
CA ARG A 80 27.64 -12.37 7.67
C ARG A 80 28.01 -13.81 7.29
N PRO A 81 29.21 -14.29 7.63
CA PRO A 81 29.71 -15.62 7.20
C PRO A 81 28.86 -16.80 7.72
N GLU A 82 28.12 -16.64 8.81
CA GLU A 82 27.26 -17.66 9.40
C GLU A 82 26.04 -18.04 8.54
N LEU A 83 25.48 -17.09 7.79
CA LEU A 83 24.37 -17.34 6.84
C LEU A 83 24.82 -18.23 5.67
N PHE A 84 26.10 -18.16 5.31
CA PHE A 84 26.71 -18.95 4.24
C PHE A 84 27.26 -20.29 4.72
N ARG A 85 27.48 -20.47 6.04
CA ARG A 85 27.88 -21.75 6.64
C ARG A 85 26.70 -22.70 6.88
N ALA A 86 25.49 -22.17 7.08
CA ALA A 86 24.31 -22.97 7.42
C ALA A 86 23.64 -23.67 6.22
N THR A 87 24.09 -23.43 4.97
CA THR A 87 23.30 -23.81 3.79
C THR A 87 24.17 -24.57 2.77
N HIS A 88 23.90 -25.88 2.66
CA HIS A 88 24.61 -26.84 1.81
C HIS A 88 24.58 -26.47 0.31
N ALA A 89 25.69 -26.79 -0.39
CA ALA A 89 25.98 -26.94 -1.83
C ALA A 89 25.28 -26.00 -2.86
N VAL A 90 23.97 -25.81 -2.78
CA VAL A 90 23.16 -24.96 -3.67
C VAL A 90 23.37 -23.47 -3.38
N VAL A 91 23.51 -23.09 -2.11
CA VAL A 91 23.88 -21.70 -1.76
C VAL A 91 25.31 -21.38 -2.16
N ALA A 92 26.22 -22.36 -2.14
CA ALA A 92 27.58 -22.19 -2.64
C ALA A 92 27.63 -21.92 -4.15
N ASP A 93 26.69 -22.48 -4.93
CA ASP A 93 26.58 -22.22 -6.37
C ASP A 93 25.87 -20.88 -6.66
N MET A 94 24.82 -20.53 -5.90
CA MET A 94 24.14 -19.22 -5.97
C MET A 94 25.04 -18.05 -5.55
N THR A 95 26.10 -18.30 -4.77
CA THR A 95 27.00 -17.27 -4.24
C THR A 95 28.28 -17.10 -5.03
N ARG A 96 28.40 -17.76 -6.19
CA ARG A 96 29.49 -17.50 -7.15
C ARG A 96 29.56 -16.05 -7.62
N GLU A 97 28.47 -15.29 -7.49
CA GLU A 97 28.39 -13.85 -7.83
C GLU A 97 28.46 -12.90 -6.61
N GLY A 98 28.67 -13.41 -5.39
CA GLY A 98 29.09 -12.60 -4.24
C GLY A 98 28.00 -11.93 -3.39
N SER A 99 26.70 -12.07 -3.68
CA SER A 99 25.64 -11.58 -2.76
C SER A 99 24.38 -12.45 -2.75
N LEU A 100 23.80 -12.64 -1.56
CA LEU A 100 22.49 -13.28 -1.39
C LEU A 100 21.41 -12.22 -1.15
N ARG A 101 20.28 -12.32 -1.85
CA ARG A 101 19.14 -11.43 -1.65
C ARG A 101 18.01 -12.14 -0.91
N GLY A 102 17.45 -11.50 0.10
CA GLY A 102 16.22 -11.94 0.74
C GLY A 102 14.98 -11.50 -0.03
N ALA A 103 13.94 -12.33 0.00
CA ALA A 103 12.59 -11.99 -0.41
C ALA A 103 11.61 -12.39 0.68
N TRP A 104 10.62 -11.53 0.93
CA TRP A 104 9.49 -11.88 1.77
C TRP A 104 8.58 -12.86 1.04
N LYS A 105 8.17 -13.93 1.73
CA LYS A 105 7.16 -14.89 1.28
C LYS A 105 6.06 -15.03 2.31
N GLY A 106 4.81 -15.04 1.84
CA GLY A 106 3.63 -15.13 2.69
C GLY A 106 3.40 -13.85 3.50
N GLY A 107 2.58 -13.97 4.55
CA GLY A 107 2.13 -12.84 5.35
C GLY A 107 1.09 -11.97 4.65
N HIS A 108 0.55 -11.02 5.40
CA HIS A 108 -0.44 -10.04 4.96
C HIS A 108 0.24 -8.68 4.81
N ASP A 109 0.36 -8.22 3.56
CA ASP A 109 0.91 -6.90 3.24
C ASP A 109 -0.22 -5.89 3.00
N VAL A 110 -0.43 -4.97 3.94
CA VAL A 110 -1.50 -3.97 3.80
C VAL A 110 -1.21 -3.07 2.60
N SER A 111 -2.15 -2.96 1.67
CA SER A 111 -1.99 -2.12 0.48
C SER A 111 -1.93 -0.63 0.82
N GLY A 112 -0.71 -0.08 0.90
CA GLY A 112 -0.46 1.34 1.12
C GLY A 112 -1.02 2.23 0.01
N HIS A 113 -1.00 1.75 -1.25
CA HIS A 113 -1.60 2.46 -2.37
C HIS A 113 -3.12 2.60 -2.21
N THR A 114 -3.78 1.50 -1.83
CA THR A 114 -5.22 1.50 -1.55
C THR A 114 -5.55 2.46 -0.41
N PHE A 115 -4.74 2.43 0.67
CA PHE A 115 -4.90 3.33 1.81
C PHE A 115 -4.85 4.81 1.39
N ILE A 116 -3.77 5.24 0.71
CA ILE A 116 -3.57 6.65 0.34
C ILE A 116 -4.63 7.12 -0.66
N LEU A 117 -4.98 6.30 -1.67
CA LEU A 117 -5.95 6.68 -2.70
C LEU A 117 -7.36 6.84 -2.11
N ILE A 118 -7.78 5.95 -1.21
CA ILE A 118 -9.09 6.05 -0.57
C ILE A 118 -9.11 7.23 0.39
N LEU A 119 -8.10 7.37 1.28
CA LEU A 119 -8.06 8.46 2.25
C LEU A 119 -8.03 9.83 1.55
N SER A 120 -7.21 9.99 0.51
CA SER A 120 -7.13 11.25 -0.25
C SER A 120 -8.46 11.56 -0.95
N SER A 121 -9.13 10.55 -1.51
CA SER A 121 -10.44 10.73 -2.14
C SER A 121 -11.51 11.14 -1.12
N LEU A 122 -11.53 10.53 0.06
CA LEU A 122 -12.45 10.88 1.14
C LEU A 122 -12.24 12.31 1.63
N LEU A 123 -10.99 12.73 1.83
CA LEU A 123 -10.66 14.09 2.27
C LEU A 123 -11.09 15.14 1.23
N LEU A 124 -10.81 14.91 -0.06
CA LEU A 124 -11.25 15.82 -1.11
C LEU A 124 -12.77 15.87 -1.24
N LEU A 125 -13.46 14.73 -1.09
CA LEU A 125 -14.92 14.69 -1.14
C LEU A 125 -15.55 15.36 0.09
N GLU A 126 -14.95 15.26 1.27
CA GLU A 126 -15.42 15.93 2.48
C GLU A 126 -15.42 17.45 2.29
N GLU A 127 -14.34 18.02 1.76
CA GLU A 127 -14.24 19.45 1.44
C GLU A 127 -15.28 19.90 0.40
N LEU A 128 -15.61 19.06 -0.58
CA LEU A 128 -16.60 19.37 -1.61
C LEU A 128 -18.05 19.11 -1.19
N THR A 129 -18.26 18.25 -0.19
CA THR A 129 -19.59 17.79 0.24
C THR A 129 -20.61 18.93 0.39
N PRO A 130 -20.29 20.05 1.06
CA PRO A 130 -21.29 21.11 1.25
C PRO A 130 -21.68 21.85 -0.03
N TYR A 131 -20.86 21.80 -1.07
CA TYR A 131 -21.08 22.51 -2.33
C TYR A 131 -21.64 21.60 -3.44
N LEU A 132 -21.58 20.28 -3.28
CA LEU A 132 -22.00 19.30 -4.31
C LEU A 132 -23.44 19.53 -4.82
N ALA A 133 -24.39 19.82 -3.94
CA ALA A 133 -25.78 20.03 -4.35
C ALA A 133 -25.94 21.25 -5.26
N GLN A 134 -25.27 22.36 -4.93
CA GLN A 134 -25.31 23.59 -5.72
C GLN A 134 -24.55 23.39 -7.04
N TYR A 135 -23.39 22.72 -7.00
CA TYR A 135 -22.62 22.35 -8.18
C TYR A 135 -23.43 21.52 -9.17
N CYS A 136 -24.12 20.48 -8.69
CA CYS A 136 -24.99 19.66 -9.54
C CYS A 136 -26.10 20.49 -10.18
N SER A 137 -26.71 21.41 -9.45
CA SER A 137 -27.74 22.31 -10.02
C SER A 137 -27.19 23.33 -11.01
N ALA A 138 -25.90 23.69 -10.92
CA ALA A 138 -25.24 24.62 -11.82
C ALA A 138 -24.74 23.96 -13.12
N VAL A 139 -24.35 22.68 -13.07
CA VAL A 139 -23.68 22.00 -14.19
C VAL A 139 -24.58 21.00 -14.91
N LEU A 140 -25.53 20.36 -14.23
CA LEU A 140 -26.35 19.29 -14.79
C LEU A 140 -27.73 19.80 -15.23
N PRO A 141 -28.39 19.12 -16.20
CA PRO A 141 -29.76 19.46 -16.58
C PRO A 141 -30.74 19.29 -15.40
N PRO A 142 -31.85 20.05 -15.36
CA PRO A 142 -32.75 20.09 -14.20
C PRO A 142 -33.29 18.73 -13.75
N SER A 143 -33.63 17.83 -14.68
CA SER A 143 -34.13 16.47 -14.37
C SER A 143 -33.09 15.59 -13.67
N LEU A 144 -31.84 15.64 -14.12
CA LEU A 144 -30.74 14.89 -13.53
C LEU A 144 -30.28 15.51 -12.21
N SER A 145 -30.17 16.83 -12.16
CA SER A 145 -29.77 17.55 -10.95
C SER A 145 -30.75 17.30 -9.79
N ALA A 146 -32.06 17.34 -10.04
CA ALA A 146 -33.07 17.06 -9.02
C ALA A 146 -32.95 15.63 -8.46
N SER A 147 -32.65 14.68 -9.35
CA SER A 147 -32.47 13.27 -8.99
C SER A 147 -31.21 13.03 -8.15
N ILE A 148 -30.14 13.78 -8.34
CA ILE A 148 -28.89 13.66 -7.57
C ILE A 148 -28.98 14.44 -6.25
N VAL A 149 -29.47 15.67 -6.31
CA VAL A 149 -29.57 16.58 -5.16
C VAL A 149 -30.53 16.02 -4.09
N SER A 150 -31.50 15.18 -4.45
CA SER A 150 -32.38 14.52 -3.49
C SER A 150 -31.66 13.55 -2.54
N TRP A 151 -30.53 12.97 -2.95
CA TRP A 151 -29.71 12.08 -2.11
C TRP A 151 -28.80 12.85 -1.15
N ILE A 152 -28.63 14.16 -1.34
CA ILE A 152 -27.74 15.00 -0.52
C ILE A 152 -28.57 15.66 0.59
N PRO A 153 -28.38 15.30 1.87
CA PRO A 153 -29.08 15.92 2.99
C PRO A 153 -28.93 17.44 3.01
N ARG A 154 -30.00 18.15 3.40
CA ARG A 154 -29.98 19.62 3.48
C ARG A 154 -29.02 20.14 4.55
N SER A 155 -28.82 19.38 5.64
CA SER A 155 -27.92 19.73 6.74
C SER A 155 -26.46 19.85 6.31
N LEU A 156 -26.07 19.17 5.23
CA LEU A 156 -24.71 19.20 4.73
C LEU A 156 -24.45 20.38 3.79
N ARG A 157 -25.48 21.08 3.30
CA ARG A 157 -25.32 22.07 2.22
C ARG A 157 -24.80 23.41 2.76
N ALA A 158 -23.88 24.03 2.04
CA ALA A 158 -23.42 25.38 2.30
C ALA A 158 -24.58 26.39 2.14
N THR A 159 -24.64 27.37 3.04
CA THR A 159 -25.60 28.47 2.98
C THR A 159 -25.34 29.42 1.82
N LYS A 160 -24.05 29.63 1.49
CA LYS A 160 -23.61 30.48 0.38
C LYS A 160 -23.39 29.64 -0.88
N ASP A 161 -23.98 30.07 -1.99
CA ASP A 161 -23.78 29.46 -3.31
C ASP A 161 -22.59 30.11 -4.03
N PRO A 162 -21.44 29.43 -4.16
CA PRO A 162 -20.25 29.97 -4.83
C PRO A 162 -20.36 29.92 -6.37
N TYR A 163 -21.40 29.31 -6.92
CA TYR A 163 -21.59 29.09 -8.36
C TYR A 163 -22.52 30.13 -8.99
N ARG A 164 -22.77 31.24 -8.29
CA ARG A 164 -23.52 32.40 -8.79
C ARG A 164 -22.67 33.67 -8.73
N GLY A 165 -22.92 34.59 -9.67
CA GLY A 165 -22.24 35.89 -9.76
C GLY A 165 -20.95 35.85 -10.59
N GLU A 166 -20.13 36.91 -10.46
CA GLU A 166 -18.97 37.16 -11.34
C GLU A 166 -17.90 36.05 -11.29
N ARG A 167 -17.75 35.35 -10.15
CA ARG A 167 -16.74 34.30 -9.96
C ARG A 167 -17.28 32.88 -10.19
N ALA A 168 -18.54 32.74 -10.61
CA ALA A 168 -19.19 31.44 -10.78
C ALA A 168 -18.38 30.48 -11.66
N GLY A 169 -17.90 30.96 -12.81
CA GLY A 169 -17.10 30.14 -13.73
C GLY A 169 -15.81 29.60 -13.11
N ALA A 170 -15.13 30.40 -12.30
CA ALA A 170 -13.92 29.98 -11.59
C ALA A 170 -14.22 28.93 -10.51
N SER A 171 -15.29 29.12 -9.73
CA SER A 171 -15.74 28.15 -8.72
C SER A 171 -16.13 26.81 -9.35
N ILE A 172 -16.85 26.85 -10.49
CA ILE A 172 -17.21 25.65 -11.25
C ILE A 172 -15.94 24.94 -11.71
N ALA A 173 -15.02 25.65 -12.38
CA ALA A 173 -13.78 25.07 -12.88
C ALA A 173 -12.92 24.43 -11.77
N ALA A 174 -12.78 25.10 -10.62
CA ALA A 174 -12.05 24.56 -9.47
C ALA A 174 -12.70 23.29 -8.92
N THR A 175 -14.03 23.30 -8.74
CA THR A 175 -14.77 22.12 -8.26
C THR A 175 -14.65 20.96 -9.26
N SER A 176 -14.84 21.23 -10.56
CA SER A 176 -14.67 20.24 -11.62
C SER A 176 -13.27 19.64 -11.64
N PHE A 177 -12.23 20.46 -11.43
CA PHE A 177 -10.85 19.99 -11.36
C PHE A 177 -10.61 19.05 -10.17
N VAL A 178 -11.10 19.40 -8.97
CA VAL A 178 -10.98 18.53 -7.79
C VAL A 178 -11.75 17.23 -8.00
N LEU A 179 -12.96 17.27 -8.56
CA LEU A 179 -13.72 16.07 -8.92
C LEU A 179 -13.01 15.20 -9.96
N ALA A 180 -12.33 15.81 -10.94
CA ALA A 180 -11.51 15.09 -11.91
C ALA A 180 -10.30 14.40 -11.24
N LEU A 181 -9.66 15.04 -10.26
CA LEU A 181 -8.60 14.41 -9.45
C LEU A 181 -9.13 13.22 -8.64
N VAL A 182 -10.29 13.35 -8.00
CA VAL A 182 -10.95 12.23 -7.30
C VAL A 182 -11.24 11.10 -8.28
N GLY A 183 -11.79 11.40 -9.47
CA GLY A 183 -12.01 10.43 -10.53
C GLY A 183 -10.73 9.72 -10.97
N LEU A 184 -9.62 10.46 -11.11
CA LEU A 184 -8.30 9.90 -11.43
C LEU A 184 -7.79 8.97 -10.31
N TRP A 185 -8.01 9.31 -9.04
CA TRP A 185 -7.66 8.45 -7.91
C TRP A 185 -8.49 7.18 -7.86
N LEU A 186 -9.79 7.26 -8.10
CA LEU A 186 -10.65 6.09 -8.19
C LEU A 186 -10.27 5.20 -9.39
N PHE A 187 -9.92 5.79 -10.53
CA PHE A 187 -9.40 5.03 -11.66
C PHE A 187 -8.08 4.33 -11.33
N SER A 188 -7.13 5.04 -10.70
CA SER A 188 -5.88 4.44 -10.21
C SER A 188 -6.14 3.32 -9.21
N LEU A 189 -7.13 3.49 -8.31
CA LEU A 189 -7.54 2.48 -7.35
C LEU A 189 -8.10 1.24 -8.05
N VAL A 190 -8.94 1.39 -9.07
CA VAL A 190 -9.46 0.26 -9.85
C VAL A 190 -8.32 -0.48 -10.53
N ASN A 191 -7.41 0.22 -11.22
CA ASN A 191 -6.26 -0.43 -11.88
C ASN A 191 -5.37 -1.17 -10.87
N THR A 192 -5.02 -0.53 -9.76
CA THR A 192 -4.22 -1.18 -8.72
C THR A 192 -4.95 -2.38 -8.10
N SER A 193 -6.28 -2.31 -7.99
CA SER A 193 -7.11 -3.41 -7.50
C SER A 193 -7.22 -4.59 -8.48
N LEU A 194 -7.01 -4.38 -9.77
CA LEU A 194 -7.06 -5.46 -10.76
C LEU A 194 -5.73 -6.21 -10.88
N PHE A 195 -4.60 -5.51 -10.75
CA PHE A 195 -3.29 -6.08 -11.11
C PHE A 195 -2.37 -6.44 -9.94
N PHE A 196 -2.57 -5.86 -8.76
CA PHE A 196 -1.64 -6.03 -7.63
C PHE A 196 -2.39 -6.43 -6.36
N HIS A 197 -1.71 -7.11 -5.42
CA HIS A 197 -2.23 -7.53 -4.11
C HIS A 197 -3.44 -8.49 -4.13
N THR A 198 -3.60 -9.23 -3.04
CA THR A 198 -4.80 -10.06 -2.83
C THR A 198 -6.00 -9.19 -2.43
N PRO A 199 -7.26 -9.66 -2.60
CA PRO A 199 -8.44 -8.92 -2.14
C PRO A 199 -8.42 -8.57 -0.64
N ALA A 200 -7.87 -9.46 0.19
CA ALA A 200 -7.77 -9.24 1.64
C ALA A 200 -6.85 -8.07 1.99
N GLU A 201 -5.69 -7.99 1.34
CA GLU A 201 -4.71 -6.90 1.50
C GLU A 201 -5.31 -5.54 1.13
N LYS A 202 -6.09 -5.50 0.04
CA LYS A 202 -6.84 -4.29 -0.38
C LYS A 202 -7.90 -3.90 0.64
N PHE A 203 -8.68 -4.86 1.11
CA PHE A 203 -9.72 -4.62 2.10
C PHE A 203 -9.13 -4.04 3.39
N SER A 204 -8.00 -4.56 3.85
CA SER A 204 -7.32 -4.03 5.04
C SER A 204 -6.83 -2.58 4.84
N GLY A 205 -6.28 -2.24 3.67
CA GLY A 205 -5.87 -0.87 3.35
C GLY A 205 -7.06 0.09 3.28
N ALA A 206 -8.17 -0.36 2.68
CA ALA A 206 -9.42 0.41 2.62
C ALA A 206 -10.03 0.63 4.00
N LEU A 207 -10.06 -0.41 4.84
CA LEU A 207 -10.57 -0.32 6.20
C LEU A 207 -9.77 0.68 7.03
N ILE A 208 -8.44 0.61 6.98
CA ILE A 208 -7.58 1.55 7.70
C ILE A 208 -7.79 2.97 7.20
N ALA A 209 -7.99 3.18 5.89
CA ALA A 209 -8.29 4.51 5.33
C ALA A 209 -9.60 5.08 5.87
N VAL A 210 -10.68 4.29 5.85
CA VAL A 210 -11.99 4.71 6.37
C VAL A 210 -11.92 4.98 7.86
N VAL A 211 -11.29 4.10 8.64
CA VAL A 211 -11.12 4.33 10.09
C VAL A 211 -10.32 5.60 10.36
N SER A 212 -9.24 5.84 9.62
CA SER A 212 -8.43 7.05 9.75
C SER A 212 -9.26 8.30 9.44
N TRP A 213 -10.05 8.26 8.38
CA TRP A 213 -10.96 9.34 8.01
C TRP A 213 -12.06 9.60 9.06
N VAL A 214 -12.61 8.56 9.68
CA VAL A 214 -13.59 8.70 10.76
C VAL A 214 -12.97 9.34 12.01
N LEU A 215 -11.73 8.96 12.34
CA LEU A 215 -11.01 9.46 13.52
C LEU A 215 -10.42 10.85 13.34
N LEU A 216 -10.22 11.32 12.11
CA LEU A 216 -9.75 12.67 11.85
C LEU A 216 -10.77 13.69 12.39
N PRO A 217 -10.32 14.68 13.20
CA PRO A 217 -11.19 15.74 13.67
C PRO A 217 -11.77 16.48 12.48
N LYS A 218 -13.10 16.44 12.35
CA LYS A 218 -13.82 17.22 11.35
C LYS A 218 -13.95 18.63 11.89
N GLY A 219 -13.52 19.62 11.10
CA GLY A 219 -13.64 21.03 11.48
C GLY A 219 -15.11 21.36 11.75
N GLY A 220 -15.42 21.65 13.00
CA GLY A 220 -16.68 22.28 13.43
C GLY A 220 -16.53 23.78 13.54
#